data_AF-A0A838V0Z6-F1
#
_entry.id   AF-A0A838V0Z6-F1
#
_cell.length_a   1.000
_cell.length_b   1.000
_cell.length_c   1.000
_cell.angle_alpha   90.00
_cell.angle_beta   90.00
_cell.angle_gamma   90.00
#
_symmetry.space_group_name_H-M   'P 1'
#
loop_
_entity.id
_entity.type
_entity.pdbx_description
1 polymer ?
#
loop_
_entity_poly.entity_id
_entity_poly.type
_entity_poly.pdbx_seq_one_letter_code
_entity_poly.pdbx_strand_id
1 'polypeptide(L)' 'ISAFVNVYVDDQDVRYQQGLATPLGATSVITLLPAMAGGR' A
#
# COMPACT_ATOMS: atom_id res chain seq x y z
N ILE A 1 -7.59 3.79 5.58
CA ILE A 1 -7.19 2.72 4.63
C ILE A 1 -8.38 1.79 4.48
N SER A 2 -8.85 1.60 3.25
CA SER A 2 -9.96 0.71 2.94
C SER A 2 -9.53 -0.75 3.17
N ALA A 3 -10.42 -1.58 3.73
CA ALA A 3 -10.17 -3.01 3.89
C ALA A 3 -10.03 -3.76 2.55
N PHE A 4 -10.34 -3.11 1.42
CA PHE A 4 -10.38 -3.70 0.09
C PHE A 4 -9.13 -3.45 -0.76
N VAL A 5 -8.17 -2.64 -0.31
CA VAL A 5 -6.95 -2.34 -1.06
C VAL A 5 -5.75 -2.24 -0.12
N ASN A 6 -4.68 -2.97 -0.46
CA ASN A 6 -3.36 -2.83 0.14
C ASN A 6 -2.53 -1.85 -0.68
N VAL A 7 -1.80 -0.97 0.00
CA VAL A 7 -1.01 0.10 -0.60
C VAL A 7 0.43 -0.07 -0.18
N TYR A 8 1.32 -0.10 -1.16
CA TYR A 8 2.76 -0.21 -0.96
C TYR A 8 3.47 0.95 -1.63
N VAL A 9 4.53 1.44 -0.99
CA VAL A 9 5.49 2.40 -1.54
C VAL A 9 6.84 1.71 -1.50
N ASP A 10 7.50 1.59 -2.66
CA ASP A 10 8.82 0.95 -2.78
C ASP A 10 8.84 -0.44 -2.09
N ASP A 11 7.81 -1.24 -2.40
CA ASP A 11 7.53 -2.58 -1.88
C ASP A 11 7.26 -2.70 -0.37
N GLN A 12 7.12 -1.58 0.34
CA GLN A 12 6.79 -1.54 1.77
C GLN A 12 5.33 -1.14 2.01
N ASP A 13 4.58 -1.91 2.81
CA ASP A 13 3.19 -1.59 3.15
C ASP A 13 3.15 -0.30 3.99
N VAL A 14 2.36 0.68 3.53
CA VAL A 14 2.27 1.99 4.17
C VAL A 14 1.68 1.95 5.57
N ARG A 15 0.97 0.88 5.95
CA ARG A 15 0.42 0.68 7.30
C ARG A 15 1.51 0.58 8.38
N TYR A 16 2.71 0.16 8.00
CA TYR A 16 3.88 0.12 8.89
C TYR A 16 4.78 1.36 8.75
N GLN A 17 4.35 2.34 7.96
CA GLN A 17 5.03 3.61 7.75
C GLN A 17 4.17 4.77 8.30
N GLN A 18 3.91 5.82 7.52
CA GLN A 18 3.05 6.95 7.91
C GLN A 18 1.64 6.86 7.29
N GLY A 19 1.20 5.65 6.91
CA GLY A 19 -0.07 5.45 6.24
C GLY A 19 -0.15 6.20 4.91
N LEU A 20 -1.26 6.88 4.63
CA LEU A 20 -1.41 7.64 3.38
C LEU A 20 -0.51 8.90 3.33
N ALA A 21 0.13 9.27 4.44
CA ALA A 21 1.08 10.36 4.51
C ALA A 21 2.54 9.92 4.28
N THR A 22 2.78 8.65 3.93
CA THR A 22 4.12 8.16 3.56
C THR A 22 4.71 9.01 2.44
N PRO A 23 5.88 9.65 2.64
CA PRO A 23 6.48 10.53 1.66
C PRO A 23 6.94 9.73 0.44
N LEU A 24 6.84 10.35 -0.74
CA LEU A 24 7.26 9.75 -2.01
C LEU A 24 8.48 10.49 -2.55
N GLY A 25 9.42 9.74 -3.09
CA GLY A 25 10.48 10.26 -3.94
C GLY A 25 10.02 10.44 -5.38
N ALA A 26 10.80 11.17 -6.18
CA ALA A 26 10.50 11.40 -7.60
C ALA A 26 10.42 10.11 -8.44
N THR A 27 11.00 9.02 -7.94
CA THR A 27 11.05 7.71 -8.59
C THR A 27 10.35 6.62 -7.77
N SER A 28 9.60 6.99 -6.73
CA SER A 28 8.91 5.98 -5.90
C SER A 28 7.85 5.25 -6.70
N VAL A 29 7.75 3.95 -6.47
CA VAL A 29 6.75 3.10 -7.11
C VAL A 29 5.64 2.81 -6.13
N ILE A 30 4.40 3.05 -6.56
CA ILE A 30 3.20 2.75 -5.80
C ILE A 30 2.56 1.48 -6.36
N THR A 31 2.39 0.49 -5.50
CA THR A 31 1.68 -0.74 -5.84
C THR A 31 0.34 -0.78 -5.10
N LEU A 32 -0.75 -0.96 -5.85
CA LEU A 32 -2.10 -1.10 -5.33
C LEU A 32 -2.57 -2.53 -5.59
N LEU A 33 -2.80 -3.28 -4.52
CA LEU A 33 -3.31 -4.64 -4.61
C LEU A 33 -4.72 -4.69 -4.04
N PRO A 34 -5.71 -5.27 -4.74
CA PRO A 34 -6.97 -5.58 -4.11
C PRO A 34 -6.72 -6.50 -2.91
N ALA A 35 -7.43 -6.26 -1.80
CA ALA A 35 -7.34 -7.11 -0.63
C ALA A 35 -7.92 -8.48 -0.99
N MET A 36 -7.04 -9.45 -1.15
CA MET A 36 -7.40 -10.85 -1.36
C MET A 36 -7.89 -11.40 -0.01
N ALA A 37 -9.17 -11.21 0.30
CA ALA A 37 -9.83 -12.04 1.30
C ALA A 37 -9.89 -13.45 0.70
N GLY A 38 -9.26 -14.42 1.38
CA GLY A 38 -9.08 -15.79 0.91
C GLY A 38 -10.29 -16.29 0.11
N GLY A 39 -10.03 -16.67 -1.14
CA GLY A 39 -10.99 -17.44 -1.93
C GLY A 39 -11.41 -18.66 -1.13
N ARG A 40 -12.68 -19.02 -1.24
CA ARG A 40 -13.24 -20.21 -0.60
C ARG A 40 -12.42 -21.46 -0.93
#